data_AF-A0A1G6UQ39-F1
#
_entry.id   AF-A0A1G6UQ39-F1
#
_cell.length_a   1.000
_cell.length_b   1.000
_cell.length_c   1.000
_cell.angle_alpha   90.00
_cell.angle_beta   90.00
_cell.angle_gamma   90.00
#
_symmetry.space_group_name_H-M   'P 1'
#
loop_
_entity.id
_entity.type
_entity.pdbx_description
1 polymer ?
#
loop_
_entity_poly.entity_id
_entity_poly.type
_entity_poly.pdbx_seq_one_letter_code
_entity_poly.pdbx_strand_id
1 'polypeptide(L)'
;MADADLATTAASQLSWDRDGQLRRAGEHQDAAYRAIARMWVYHRDLELAGIEYSAAKSRYERLLGKIVVTERAAGERSAEVCIHKAMQDDDVYVARVQYRAAEQRVSADKEALRILHAELDDDRTRRADDRAAGAWQARSQT
;
A
#
# COMPACT_ATOMS: atom_id res chain seq x y z
N MET A 1 24.80 -17.02 16.92
CA MET A 1 24.57 -17.37 15.50
C MET A 1 23.30 -18.23 15.28
N ALA A 2 22.32 -18.22 16.20
CA ALA A 2 21.10 -19.04 16.08
C ALA A 2 19.80 -18.22 15.82
N ASP A 3 19.85 -16.89 15.89
CA ASP A 3 18.65 -16.03 15.75
C ASP A 3 18.31 -15.64 14.30
N ALA A 4 19.21 -15.87 13.35
CA ALA A 4 18.97 -15.52 11.94
C ALA A 4 18.04 -16.51 11.23
N ASP A 5 17.95 -17.76 11.71
CA ASP A 5 17.21 -18.84 11.04
C ASP A 5 15.70 -18.82 11.34
N LEU A 6 15.30 -18.36 12.53
CA LEU A 6 13.88 -18.26 12.89
C LEU A 6 13.17 -17.11 12.18
N ALA A 7 13.85 -15.98 11.97
CA ALA A 7 13.33 -14.86 11.19
C ALA A 7 13.17 -15.19 9.70
N THR A 8 14.06 -16.02 9.16
CA THR A 8 14.07 -16.43 7.75
C THR A 8 13.01 -17.50 7.46
N THR A 9 12.74 -18.38 8.44
CA THR A 9 11.72 -19.43 8.32
C THR A 9 10.29 -18.89 8.51
N ALA A 10 10.08 -17.88 9.35
CA ALA A 10 8.78 -17.23 9.49
C ALA A 10 8.40 -16.37 8.27
N ALA A 11 9.39 -15.81 7.55
CA ALA A 11 9.17 -15.01 6.35
C ALA A 11 8.73 -15.87 5.13
N SER A 12 9.01 -17.18 5.12
CA SER A 12 8.67 -18.06 3.99
C SER A 12 7.26 -18.68 4.06
N GLN A 13 6.58 -18.60 5.21
CA GLN A 13 5.29 -19.26 5.43
C GLN A 13 4.03 -18.42 5.09
N LEU A 14 4.19 -17.21 4.54
CA LEU A 14 3.04 -16.36 4.17
C LEU A 14 3.35 -15.46 2.96
N SER A 15 3.98 -16.01 1.92
CA SER A 15 4.11 -15.29 0.64
C SER A 15 2.72 -15.12 0.01
N TRP A 16 2.09 -14.00 0.28
CA TRP A 16 0.85 -13.58 -0.39
C TRP A 16 1.10 -13.45 -1.90
N ASP A 17 0.52 -14.36 -2.69
CA ASP A 17 0.61 -14.34 -4.16
C ASP A 17 -0.37 -13.32 -4.75
N ARG A 18 -0.02 -12.05 -4.63
CA ARG A 18 -0.82 -10.93 -5.15
C ARG A 18 -1.18 -11.12 -6.62
N ASP A 19 -0.20 -11.46 -7.46
CA ASP A 19 -0.38 -11.54 -8.90
C ASP A 19 -1.30 -12.70 -9.30
N GLY A 20 -1.20 -13.85 -8.63
CA GLY A 20 -2.13 -14.96 -8.80
C GLY A 20 -3.56 -14.58 -8.40
N GLN A 21 -3.73 -13.82 -7.31
CA GLN A 21 -5.05 -13.39 -6.86
C GLN A 21 -5.67 -12.34 -7.80
N LEU A 22 -4.87 -11.40 -8.31
CA LEU A 22 -5.33 -10.43 -9.33
C LEU A 22 -5.74 -11.12 -10.62
N ARG A 23 -5.00 -12.17 -11.04
CA ARG A 23 -5.34 -12.96 -12.22
C ARG A 23 -6.70 -13.66 -12.05
N ARG A 24 -6.90 -14.35 -10.92
CA ARG A 24 -8.19 -14.99 -10.58
C ARG A 24 -9.33 -13.99 -10.51
N ALA A 25 -9.11 -12.82 -9.90
CA ALA A 25 -10.10 -11.75 -9.86
C ALA A 25 -10.47 -11.23 -11.27
N GLY A 26 -9.57 -11.35 -12.25
CA GLY A 26 -9.81 -11.01 -13.64
C GLY A 26 -10.67 -12.01 -14.41
N GLU A 27 -10.85 -13.24 -13.92
CA GLU A 27 -11.58 -14.31 -14.60
C GLU A 27 -13.10 -14.19 -14.48
N HIS A 28 -13.62 -13.32 -13.61
CA HIS A 28 -15.07 -13.09 -13.50
C HIS A 28 -15.65 -12.48 -14.78
N GLN A 29 -16.82 -12.96 -15.22
CA GLN A 29 -17.47 -12.49 -16.46
C GLN A 29 -18.05 -11.07 -16.34
N ASP A 30 -18.59 -10.72 -15.18
CA ASP A 30 -19.17 -9.42 -14.91
C ASP A 30 -18.08 -8.42 -14.44
N ALA A 31 -18.08 -7.23 -15.05
CA ALA A 31 -17.15 -6.15 -14.75
C ALA A 31 -17.22 -5.69 -13.28
N ALA A 32 -18.42 -5.58 -12.72
CA ALA A 32 -18.59 -5.17 -11.33
C ALA A 32 -18.02 -6.20 -10.35
N TYR A 33 -18.23 -7.49 -10.63
CA TYR A 33 -17.65 -8.56 -9.83
C TYR A 33 -16.12 -8.62 -9.96
N ARG A 34 -15.56 -8.39 -11.15
CA ARG A 34 -14.10 -8.25 -11.34
C ARG A 34 -13.54 -7.10 -10.50
N ALA A 35 -14.18 -5.94 -10.54
CA ALA A 35 -13.73 -4.77 -9.79
C ALA A 35 -13.75 -5.03 -8.28
N ILE A 36 -14.86 -5.56 -7.75
CA ILE A 36 -14.98 -5.93 -6.33
C ILE A 36 -13.93 -6.98 -5.93
N ALA A 37 -13.74 -8.03 -6.74
CA ALA A 37 -12.74 -9.05 -6.46
C ALA A 37 -11.32 -8.47 -6.42
N ARG A 38 -10.97 -7.58 -7.35
CA ARG A 38 -9.68 -6.87 -7.32
C ARG A 38 -9.54 -5.98 -6.10
N MET A 39 -10.61 -5.28 -5.68
CA MET A 39 -10.58 -4.46 -4.47
C MET A 39 -10.24 -5.28 -3.23
N TRP A 40 -10.77 -6.49 -3.08
CA TRP A 40 -10.40 -7.39 -1.97
C TRP A 40 -8.91 -7.70 -1.95
N VAL A 41 -8.31 -7.95 -3.12
CA VAL A 41 -6.88 -8.19 -3.24
C VAL A 41 -6.07 -6.97 -2.80
N TYR A 42 -6.43 -5.78 -3.28
CA TYR A 42 -5.76 -4.53 -2.90
C TYR A 42 -5.97 -4.14 -1.44
N HIS A 43 -7.13 -4.41 -0.85
CA HIS A 43 -7.36 -4.21 0.58
C HIS A 43 -6.44 -5.11 1.42
N ARG A 44 -6.31 -6.38 1.04
CA ARG A 44 -5.41 -7.30 1.73
C ARG A 44 -3.95 -6.87 1.59
N ASP A 45 -3.54 -6.46 0.40
CA ASP A 45 -2.17 -5.98 0.15
C ASP A 45 -1.88 -4.70 0.95
N LEU A 46 -2.85 -3.78 1.01
CA LEU A 46 -2.77 -2.54 1.79
C LEU A 46 -2.60 -2.81 3.30
N GLU A 47 -3.29 -3.81 3.86
CA GLU A 47 -3.09 -4.23 5.26
C GLU A 47 -1.65 -4.69 5.51
N LEU A 48 -1.14 -5.58 4.65
CA LEU A 48 0.22 -6.12 4.77
C LEU A 48 1.27 -5.02 4.58
N ALA A 49 1.13 -4.21 3.54
CA ALA A 49 1.99 -3.06 3.27
C ALA A 49 1.92 -2.02 4.41
N GLY A 50 0.76 -1.86 5.06
CA GLY A 50 0.59 -0.99 6.22
C GLY A 50 1.40 -1.44 7.44
N ILE A 51 1.44 -2.75 7.70
CA ILE A 51 2.27 -3.33 8.77
C ILE A 51 3.76 -3.10 8.45
N GLU A 52 4.18 -3.41 7.23
CA GLU A 52 5.57 -3.21 6.78
C GLU A 52 5.99 -1.75 6.85
N TYR A 53 5.12 -0.83 6.37
CA TYR A 53 5.34 0.61 6.44
C TYR A 53 5.49 1.08 7.87
N SER A 54 4.60 0.66 8.78
CA SER A 54 4.68 1.06 10.19
C SER A 54 5.98 0.58 10.82
N ALA A 55 6.38 -0.68 10.60
CA ALA A 55 7.62 -1.22 11.13
C ALA A 55 8.86 -0.51 10.57
N ALA A 56 8.90 -0.28 9.24
CA ALA A 56 10.01 0.40 8.58
C ALA A 56 10.13 1.86 9.03
N LYS A 57 9.01 2.57 9.15
CA LYS A 57 8.96 3.95 9.66
C LYS A 57 9.48 4.04 11.09
N SER A 58 8.98 3.19 11.99
CA SER A 58 9.43 3.18 13.38
C SER A 58 10.93 2.86 13.50
N ARG A 59 11.45 1.94 12.67
CA ARG A 59 12.88 1.64 12.63
C ARG A 59 13.70 2.86 12.21
N TYR A 60 13.31 3.52 11.12
CA TYR A 60 13.97 4.72 10.61
C TYR A 60 13.97 5.85 11.65
N GLU A 61 12.80 6.17 12.23
CA GLU A 61 12.65 7.24 13.23
C GLU A 61 13.46 6.94 14.50
N ARG A 62 13.54 5.68 14.93
CA ARG A 62 14.35 5.27 16.07
C ARG A 62 15.84 5.47 15.82
N LEU A 63 16.35 5.05 14.65
CA LEU A 63 17.77 5.20 14.30
C LEU A 63 18.14 6.68 14.17
N LEU A 64 17.32 7.44 13.45
CA LEU A 64 17.47 8.90 13.31
C LEU A 64 17.47 9.58 14.68
N GLY A 65 16.48 9.28 15.51
CA GLY A 65 16.34 9.86 16.85
C GLY A 65 17.53 9.54 17.75
N LYS A 66 18.05 8.31 17.69
CA LYS A 66 19.25 7.92 18.46
C LYS A 66 20.46 8.79 18.11
N ILE A 67 20.77 8.94 16.82
CA ILE A 67 21.92 9.74 16.39
C ILE A 67 21.69 11.22 16.72
N VAL A 68 20.50 11.76 16.47
CA VAL A 68 20.19 13.15 16.81
C VAL A 68 20.36 13.41 18.30
N VAL A 69 19.87 12.51 19.17
CA VAL A 69 20.05 12.65 20.63
C VAL A 69 21.53 12.58 21.01
N THR A 70 22.31 11.66 20.42
CA THR A 70 23.75 11.55 20.68
C THR A 70 24.51 12.81 20.25
N GLU A 71 24.23 13.35 19.06
CA GLU A 71 24.86 14.57 18.56
C GLU A 71 24.52 15.79 19.43
N ARG A 72 23.27 15.91 19.88
CA ARG A 72 22.87 16.99 20.79
C ARG A 72 23.52 16.85 22.17
N ALA A 73 23.65 15.63 22.68
CA ALA A 73 24.38 15.37 23.92
C ALA A 73 25.88 15.71 23.79
N ALA A 74 26.46 15.55 22.59
CA ALA A 74 27.83 15.95 22.28
C ALA A 74 28.02 17.47 22.09
N GLY A 75 26.93 18.25 22.13
CA GLY A 75 26.96 19.71 22.10
C GLY A 75 26.48 20.35 20.79
N GLU A 76 26.03 19.58 19.80
CA GLU A 76 25.42 20.13 18.59
C GLU A 76 24.08 20.81 18.93
N ARG A 77 23.93 22.08 18.53
CA ARG A 77 22.73 22.88 18.86
C ARG A 77 21.72 22.89 17.72
N SER A 78 22.17 22.73 16.48
CA SER A 78 21.31 22.74 15.30
C SER A 78 20.69 21.37 15.06
N ALA A 79 19.34 21.33 15.04
CA ALA A 79 18.60 20.12 14.70
C ALA A 79 18.86 19.68 13.25
N GLU A 80 19.00 20.64 12.32
CA GLU A 80 19.28 20.36 10.91
C GLU A 80 20.64 19.68 10.74
N VAL A 81 21.69 20.17 11.43
CA VAL A 81 23.02 19.57 11.38
C VAL A 81 23.00 18.14 11.94
N CYS A 82 22.29 17.92 13.06
CA CYS A 82 22.12 16.58 13.62
C CYS A 82 21.45 15.62 12.63
N ILE A 83 20.39 16.08 11.94
CA ILE A 83 19.68 15.28 10.93
C ILE A 83 20.60 15.00 9.74
N HIS A 84 21.35 15.99 9.25
CA HIS A 84 22.30 15.79 8.15
C HIS A 84 23.38 14.76 8.49
N LYS A 85 23.96 14.83 9.70
CA LYS A 85 24.90 13.81 10.19
C LYS A 85 24.26 12.44 10.29
N ALA A 86 23.04 12.36 10.82
CA ALA A 86 22.30 11.10 10.87
C ALA A 86 21.98 10.54 9.47
N MET A 87 21.75 11.38 8.46
CA MET A 87 21.53 10.93 7.08
C MET A 87 22.81 10.42 6.39
N GLN A 88 23.99 10.73 6.92
CA GLN A 88 25.27 10.20 6.43
C GLN A 88 25.56 8.80 6.97
N ASP A 89 24.81 8.35 7.99
CA ASP A 89 24.90 7.00 8.51
C ASP A 89 24.19 6.01 7.58
N ASP A 90 24.93 4.97 7.17
CA ASP A 90 24.45 3.99 6.20
C ASP A 90 23.21 3.23 6.68
N ASP A 91 23.12 2.91 7.98
CA ASP A 91 21.98 2.20 8.54
C ASP A 91 20.71 3.07 8.52
N VAL A 92 20.85 4.37 8.81
CA VAL A 92 19.75 5.33 8.69
C VAL A 92 19.33 5.49 7.24
N TYR A 93 20.27 5.56 6.30
CA TYR A 93 19.97 5.67 4.88
C TYR A 93 19.22 4.43 4.37
N VAL A 94 19.68 3.23 4.69
CA VAL A 94 19.01 1.97 4.33
C VAL A 94 17.60 1.93 4.92
N ALA A 95 17.44 2.27 6.21
CA ALA A 95 16.13 2.32 6.85
C ALA A 95 15.20 3.35 6.19
N ARG A 96 15.73 4.50 5.75
CA ARG A 96 14.98 5.52 5.01
C ARG A 96 14.48 4.99 3.67
N VAL A 97 15.34 4.31 2.90
CA VAL A 97 14.95 3.74 1.61
C VAL A 97 13.86 2.68 1.79
N GLN A 98 14.00 1.81 2.79
CA GLN A 98 12.98 0.80 3.13
C GLN A 98 11.65 1.44 3.51
N TYR A 99 11.67 2.47 4.37
CA TYR A 99 10.50 3.26 4.73
C TYR A 99 9.82 3.87 3.50
N ARG A 100 10.59 4.50 2.61
CA ARG A 100 10.04 5.15 1.41
C ARG A 100 9.48 4.15 0.41
N ALA A 101 10.13 3.01 0.23
CA ALA A 101 9.61 1.94 -0.63
C ALA A 101 8.27 1.42 -0.11
N ALA A 102 8.16 1.17 1.20
CA ALA A 102 6.89 0.75 1.82
C ALA A 102 5.80 1.82 1.70
N GLU A 103 6.15 3.10 1.86
CA GLU A 103 5.23 4.24 1.69
C GLU A 103 4.66 4.31 0.28
N GLN A 104 5.50 4.09 -0.73
CA GLN A 104 5.07 4.09 -2.13
C GLN A 104 4.13 2.91 -2.42
N ARG A 105 4.37 1.73 -1.83
CA ARG A 105 3.45 0.58 -1.97
C ARG A 105 2.07 0.89 -1.39
N VAL A 106 2.01 1.39 -0.17
CA VAL A 106 0.75 1.81 0.47
C VAL A 106 0.01 2.86 -0.38
N SER A 107 0.75 3.82 -0.94
CA SER A 107 0.16 4.87 -1.79
C SER A 107 -0.37 4.31 -3.11
N ALA A 108 0.35 3.38 -3.73
CA ALA A 108 -0.08 2.72 -4.96
C ALA A 108 -1.35 1.89 -4.76
N ASP A 109 -1.45 1.12 -3.68
CA ASP A 109 -2.65 0.31 -3.41
C ASP A 109 -3.88 1.18 -3.08
N LYS A 110 -3.68 2.30 -2.35
CA LYS A 110 -4.76 3.29 -2.13
C LYS A 110 -5.26 3.88 -3.45
N GLU A 111 -4.35 4.22 -4.35
CA GLU A 111 -4.71 4.78 -5.66
C GLU A 111 -5.42 3.73 -6.54
N ALA A 112 -4.95 2.48 -6.53
CA ALA A 112 -5.63 1.39 -7.22
C ALA A 112 -7.07 1.18 -6.71
N LEU A 113 -7.28 1.22 -5.38
CA LEU A 113 -8.62 1.16 -4.79
C LEU A 113 -9.49 2.34 -5.23
N ARG A 114 -8.92 3.56 -5.28
CA ARG A 114 -9.63 4.76 -5.74
C ARG A 114 -10.12 4.60 -7.18
N ILE A 115 -9.26 4.07 -8.06
CA ILE A 115 -9.61 3.78 -9.46
C ILE A 115 -10.73 2.75 -9.55
N LEU A 116 -10.63 1.63 -8.81
CA LEU A 116 -11.64 0.58 -8.81
C LEU A 116 -13.00 1.05 -8.29
N HIS A 117 -13.01 1.94 -7.29
CA HIS A 117 -14.23 2.60 -6.83
C HIS A 117 -14.88 3.43 -7.94
N ALA A 118 -14.09 4.23 -8.67
CA ALA A 118 -14.59 5.01 -9.79
C ALA A 118 -15.14 4.13 -10.92
N GLU A 119 -14.48 3.00 -11.22
CA GLU A 119 -14.97 2.01 -12.20
C GLU A 119 -16.33 1.42 -11.79
N LEU A 120 -16.55 1.15 -10.50
CA LEU A 120 -17.83 0.65 -10.00
C LEU A 120 -18.94 1.70 -10.08
N ASP A 121 -18.64 2.97 -9.81
CA ASP A 121 -19.62 4.04 -9.89
C ASP A 121 -20.00 4.36 -11.35
N ASP A 122 -19.03 4.27 -12.28
CA ASP A 122 -19.29 4.34 -13.72
C ASP A 122 -20.22 3.20 -14.17
N ASP A 123 -19.93 1.95 -13.78
CA ASP A 123 -20.78 0.80 -14.12
C ASP A 123 -22.20 0.92 -13.56
N ARG A 124 -22.35 1.43 -12.33
CA ARG A 124 -23.66 1.72 -11.72
C ARG A 124 -24.43 2.77 -12.51
N THR A 125 -23.75 3.83 -12.94
CA THR A 125 -24.34 4.92 -13.72
C THR A 125 -24.80 4.40 -15.08
N ARG A 126 -23.94 3.67 -15.80
CA ARG A 126 -24.29 3.03 -17.08
C ARG A 126 -25.51 2.12 -16.96
N ARG A 127 -25.57 1.26 -15.94
CA ARG A 127 -26.73 0.39 -15.69
C ARG A 127 -28.00 1.18 -15.35
N ALA A 128 -27.89 2.35 -14.75
CA ALA A 128 -29.04 3.23 -14.53
C ALA A 128 -29.54 3.84 -15.85
N ASP A 129 -28.64 4.30 -16.70
CA ASP A 129 -28.95 4.85 -18.03
C ASP A 129 -29.59 3.80 -18.93
N ASP A 130 -29.06 2.58 -18.96
CA ASP A 130 -29.62 1.46 -19.74
C ASP A 130 -31.07 1.14 -19.32
N ARG A 131 -31.35 1.16 -18.01
CA ARG A 131 -32.70 0.97 -17.48
C ARG A 131 -33.64 2.11 -17.85
N ALA A 132 -33.17 3.36 -17.79
CA ALA A 132 -33.95 4.52 -18.19
C ALA A 132 -34.27 4.51 -19.69
N ALA A 133 -33.29 4.17 -20.52
CA ALA A 133 -33.46 4.00 -21.96
C ALA A 133 -34.44 2.88 -22.30
N GLY A 134 -34.32 1.72 -21.65
CA GLY A 134 -35.28 0.61 -21.81
C GLY A 134 -36.70 0.99 -21.43
N ALA A 135 -36.89 1.71 -20.31
CA ALA A 135 -38.19 2.21 -19.88
C ALA A 135 -38.78 3.27 -20.84
N TRP A 136 -37.94 4.08 -21.49
CA TRP A 136 -38.38 5.02 -22.52
C TRP A 136 -38.80 4.29 -23.81
N GLN A 137 -38.01 3.32 -24.28
CA GLN A 137 -38.34 2.51 -25.46
C GLN A 137 -39.67 1.77 -25.28
N ALA A 138 -39.88 1.15 -24.12
CA ALA A 138 -41.14 0.47 -23.80
C ALA A 138 -42.37 1.40 -23.87
N ARG A 139 -42.23 2.66 -23.41
CA ARG A 139 -43.30 3.67 -23.49
C ARG A 139 -43.54 4.20 -24.89
N SER A 140 -42.54 4.19 -25.77
CA SER A 140 -42.66 4.70 -27.15
C SER A 140 -43.31 3.70 -28.12
N GLN A 141 -43.40 2.42 -27.73
CA GLN A 141 -43.99 1.34 -28.54
C GLN A 141 -45.45 1.01 -28.17
N THR A 142 -45.94 1.56 -27.06
CA THR A 142 -47.35 1.54 -26.64
C THR A 142 -48.05 2.81 -27.06
#